data_AF-A0A6J4HNR9-F1
#
_entry.id   AF-A0A6J4HNR9-F1
#
_cell.length_a   1.000
_cell.length_b   1.000
_cell.length_c   1.000
_cell.angle_alpha   90.00
_cell.angle_beta   90.00
_cell.angle_gamma   90.00
#
_symmetry.space_group_name_H-M   'P 1'
#
loop_
_entity.id
_entity.type
_entity.pdbx_description
1 polymer ?
#
loop_
_entity_poly.entity_id
_entity_poly.type
_entity_poly.pdbx_seq_one_letter_code
_entity_poly.pdbx_strand_id
1 'polypeptide(L)' 'MLQSNDNWRASQEAEITAAQLAPTRETEAALIRTVPPGNYTAIVTGVANTTGVGLVEVYNVQ' A
#
# COMPACT_ATOMS: atom_id res chain seq x y z
N MET A 1 -5.49 6.02 11.93
CA MET A 1 -4.86 5.22 10.86
C MET A 1 -5.75 4.02 10.59
N LEU A 2 -6.07 3.74 9.32
CA LEU A 2 -6.89 2.57 8.98
C LEU A 2 -6.05 1.29 8.92
N GLN A 3 -4.90 1.36 8.25
CA GLN A 3 -3.96 0.26 8.07
C GLN A 3 -2.59 0.83 7.69
N SER A 4 -1.53 0.07 7.95
CA SER A 4 -0.17 0.37 7.53
C SER A 4 0.46 -0.90 6.98
N ASN A 5 1.38 -0.74 6.03
CA ASN A 5 2.20 -1.83 5.54
C ASN A 5 3.53 -1.27 5.04
N ASP A 6 4.60 -2.05 5.22
CA ASP A 6 5.94 -1.79 4.72
C ASP A 6 6.47 -2.94 3.84
N ASN A 7 5.76 -4.08 3.77
CA ASN A 7 6.09 -5.23 2.93
C ASN A 7 4.81 -5.87 2.38
N TRP A 8 4.51 -5.69 1.09
CA TRP A 8 3.23 -6.09 0.49
C TRP A 8 2.91 -7.59 0.62
N ARG A 9 3.95 -8.45 0.59
CA ARG A 9 3.78 -9.91 0.71
C ARG A 9 3.41 -10.38 2.12
N ALA A 10 3.62 -9.55 3.15
CA ALA A 10 3.47 -9.97 4.55
C ALA A 10 2.00 -10.21 4.97
N SER A 11 1.03 -9.63 4.25
CA SER A 11 -0.38 -9.70 4.67
C SER A 11 -1.39 -9.90 3.53
N GLN A 12 -1.18 -9.31 2.36
CA GLN A 12 -2.20 -9.24 1.30
C GLN A 12 -1.68 -9.73 -0.06
N GLU A 13 -0.70 -10.63 -0.07
CA GLU A 13 -0.04 -11.09 -1.31
C GLU A 13 -1.03 -11.57 -2.37
N ALA A 14 -1.97 -12.43 -1.97
CA ALA A 14 -2.94 -13.02 -2.89
C ALA A 14 -3.87 -11.97 -3.53
N GLU A 15 -4.40 -11.04 -2.72
CA GLU A 15 -5.32 -9.98 -3.15
C GLU A 15 -4.62 -8.99 -4.09
N ILE A 16 -3.41 -8.57 -3.72
CA ILE A 16 -2.61 -7.63 -4.49
C ILE A 16 -2.15 -8.25 -5.82
N THR A 17 -1.79 -9.54 -5.80
CA THR A 17 -1.45 -10.28 -7.01
C THR A 17 -2.66 -10.45 -7.93
N ALA A 18 -3.83 -10.78 -7.38
CA ALA A 18 -5.06 -10.91 -8.13
C ALA A 18 -5.49 -9.58 -8.79
N ALA A 19 -5.25 -8.45 -8.14
CA ALA A 19 -5.47 -7.12 -8.70
C ALA A 19 -4.48 -6.73 -9.80
N GLN A 20 -3.43 -7.53 -10.05
CA GLN A 20 -2.33 -7.22 -10.98
C GLN A 20 -1.60 -5.90 -10.66
N LEU A 21 -1.63 -5.48 -9.39
CA LEU A 21 -0.98 -4.27 -8.87
C LEU A 21 0.17 -4.62 -7.90
N ALA A 22 0.75 -5.82 -8.07
CA ALA A 22 1.86 -6.27 -7.25
C ALA A 22 3.10 -5.38 -7.47
N PRO A 23 3.65 -4.77 -6.41
CA PRO A 23 4.93 -4.08 -6.49
C PRO A 23 6.05 -5.03 -6.92
N THR A 24 7.10 -4.47 -7.53
CA THR A 24 8.21 -5.26 -8.06
C THR A 24 9.15 -5.78 -6.97
N ARG A 25 9.25 -5.05 -5.84
CA ARG A 25 10.10 -5.43 -4.71
C ARG A 25 9.25 -5.84 -3.52
N GLU A 26 9.74 -6.84 -2.80
CA GLU A 26 9.06 -7.38 -1.62
C GLU A 26 8.97 -6.37 -0.47
N THR A 27 9.93 -5.45 -0.41
CA THR A 27 10.03 -4.37 0.59
C THR A 27 9.23 -3.11 0.21
N GLU A 28 8.39 -3.20 -0.81
CA GLU A 28 7.47 -2.11 -1.15
C GLU A 28 6.16 -2.26 -0.38
N ALA A 29 5.59 -1.12 0.01
CA ALA A 29 4.30 -1.06 0.68
C ALA A 29 3.18 -1.14 -0.36
N ALA A 30 2.21 -2.03 -0.14
CA ALA A 30 0.93 -2.00 -0.83
C ALA A 30 -0.20 -2.46 0.10
N LEU A 31 -1.38 -1.92 -0.11
CA LEU A 31 -2.57 -2.13 0.71
C LEU A 31 -3.81 -2.12 -0.18
N ILE A 32 -4.69 -3.10 0.01
CA ILE A 32 -6.03 -3.12 -0.60
C ILE A 32 -7.05 -3.13 0.52
N ARG A 33 -8.03 -2.22 0.46
CA ARG A 33 -9.09 -2.18 1.46
C ARG A 33 -10.37 -1.59 0.91
N THR A 34 -11.48 -2.25 1.20
CA THR A 34 -12.82 -1.69 1.02
C THR A 34 -13.09 -0.65 2.11
N VAL A 35 -13.41 0.56 1.68
CA VAL A 35 -13.76 1.68 2.57
C VAL A 35 -15.11 2.26 2.17
N PRO A 36 -15.94 2.74 3.12
CA PRO A 36 -17.13 3.50 2.80
C PRO A 36 -16.80 4.76 1.98
N PRO A 37 -17.76 5.35 1.25
CA PRO A 37 -17.56 6.62 0.59
C PRO A 37 -17.14 7.71 1.58
N GLY A 38 -16.06 8.43 1.27
CA GLY A 38 -15.51 9.47 2.14
C GLY A 38 -14.13 9.92 1.69
N ASN A 39 -13.59 10.92 2.39
CA ASN A 39 -12.24 11.42 2.15
C ASN A 39 -11.22 10.64 2.98
N TYR A 40 -10.14 10.21 2.34
CA TYR A 40 -9.06 9.47 2.98
C TYR A 40 -7.70 10.08 2.62
N THR A 41 -6.75 9.96 3.55
CA THR A 41 -5.38 10.45 3.39
C THR A 41 -4.42 9.27 3.39
N ALA A 42 -3.62 9.15 2.33
CA ALA A 42 -2.46 8.27 2.33
C ALA A 42 -1.29 8.98 3.05
N ILE A 43 -0.65 8.27 3.99
CA ILE A 43 0.51 8.76 4.73
C ILE A 43 1.71 7.89 4.34
N VAL A 44 2.79 8.51 3.89
CA VAL A 44 4.06 7.84 3.57
C VAL A 44 5.14 8.30 4.53
N THR A 45 5.84 7.34 5.11
CA THR A 45 6.98 7.56 5.99
C THR A 45 8.10 6.57 5.65
N GLY A 46 9.35 6.98 5.83
CA GLY A 46 10.48 6.07 5.72
C GLY A 46 10.52 5.10 6.91
N VAL A 47 10.74 3.82 6.63
CA VAL A 47 10.97 2.81 7.67
C VAL A 47 12.19 3.21 8.50
N ALA A 48 12.11 3.04 9.82
CA ALA A 48 13.18 3.43 10.76
C ALA A 48 13.63 4.90 10.65
N ASN A 49 12.71 5.81 10.32
CA ASN A 49 12.97 7.26 10.15
C ASN A 49 13.96 7.59 9.03
N THR A 50 14.05 6.74 8.01
CA THR A 50 14.81 7.04 6.80
C THR A 50 14.13 8.13 5.97
N THR A 51 14.88 8.73 5.04
CA THR A 51 14.38 9.77 4.13
C THR A 51 14.71 9.42 2.69
N GLY A 52 13.95 9.98 1.75
CA GLY A 52 14.09 9.73 0.32
C GLY A 52 12.90 10.24 -0.47
N VAL A 53 12.83 9.86 -1.75
CA VAL A 53 11.69 10.14 -2.61
C VAL A 53 10.75 8.93 -2.56
N GLY A 54 9.48 9.17 -2.23
CA GLY A 54 8.41 8.17 -2.27
C GLY A 54 7.42 8.49 -3.37
N LEU A 55 7.00 7.47 -4.12
CA LEU A 55 5.89 7.54 -5.08
C LEU A 55 4.65 6.92 -4.42
N VAL A 56 3.50 7.58 -4.57
CA VAL A 56 2.20 7.07 -4.12
C VAL A 56 1.28 6.99 -5.31
N GLU A 57 0.68 5.82 -5.48
CA GLU A 57 -0.34 5.57 -6.48
C GLU A 57 -1.59 5.03 -5.78
N VAL A 58 -2.75 5.51 -6.22
CA VAL A 58 -4.05 5.10 -5.65
C VAL A 58 -4.92 4.62 -6.80
N TYR A 59 -5.39 3.38 -6.67
CA TYR A 59 -6.22 2.71 -7.65
C TYR A 59 -7.57 2.38 -7.05
N ASN A 60 -8.63 2.51 -7.85
CA ASN A 60 -9.92 1.93 -7.51
C ASN A 60 -9.96 0.50 -8.08
N VAL A 61 -9.93 -0.50 -7.20
CA VAL A 61 -10.02 -1.91 -7.55
C VAL A 61 -11.47 -2.38 -7.36
N GLN A 62 -12.03 -3.01 -8.40
CA GLN A 62 -13.42 -3.51 -8.43
C GLN A 62 -13.47 -5.02 -8.31
#